data_AF-A0A8X7ZAH0-F1
#
_entry.id   AF-A0A8X7ZAH0-F1
#
_cell.length_a   1.000
_cell.length_b   1.000
_cell.length_c   1.000
_cell.angle_alpha   90.00
_cell.angle_beta   90.00
_cell.angle_gamma   90.00
#
_symmetry.space_group_name_H-M   'P 1'
#
loop_
_entity.id
_entity.type
_entity.pdbx_description
1 polymer ?
#
loop_
_entity_poly.entity_id
_entity_poly.type
_entity_poly.pdbx_seq_one_letter_code
_entity_poly.pdbx_strand_id
1 'polypeptide(L)'
;MSVIAVLQEISEFYDAAFVFHWLLHSTGKSSLLGYQQFINCNTVRLYLSKERITVVASFEKQVSLKLPVVRAKLGLLDKDFPKAPALSAEMVTHELRKVSPENLSPHELLVLSVKLLSSGHRARAIPLLQMALEKDPGHVKGLIVMGQARLQEGLHAEATDHLERAISNLILTGHPTAEDVDHLILASQWAGVACIRQGKNAEGIMHLERITSLEEPEDPKSKAHYFDGLLLLASALSKEDRNAEAAKYLRLVVAYDPSRKEFLDQCL
;
A
#
# COMPACT_ATOMS: atom_id res chain seq x y z
N MET A 1 -22.37 5.18 1.59
CA MET A 1 -21.53 5.45 2.78
C MET A 1 -21.12 6.92 2.74
N SER A 2 -21.03 7.60 3.89
CA SER A 2 -20.59 9.00 3.95
C SER A 2 -19.08 9.08 3.64
N VAL A 3 -18.61 10.18 3.01
CA VAL A 3 -17.18 10.56 2.91
C VAL A 3 -16.43 10.41 4.25
N ILE A 4 -17.13 10.51 5.38
CA ILE A 4 -16.60 10.27 6.73
C ILE A 4 -16.13 8.83 6.92
N ALA A 5 -16.89 7.85 6.43
CA ALA A 5 -16.54 6.43 6.48
C ALA A 5 -15.34 6.11 5.59
N VAL A 6 -15.09 6.90 4.54
CA VAL A 6 -14.04 6.65 3.55
C VAL A 6 -12.65 6.84 4.13
N LEU A 7 -12.37 7.79 5.03
CA LEU A 7 -11.04 7.89 5.65
C LEU A 7 -10.78 6.83 6.73
N GLN A 8 -11.84 6.31 7.37
CA GLN A 8 -11.74 5.17 8.29
C GLN A 8 -11.64 3.85 7.52
N GLU A 9 -12.49 3.62 6.52
CA GLU A 9 -12.47 2.45 5.66
C GLU A 9 -11.28 2.44 4.71
N ILE A 10 -10.86 3.53 4.06
CA ILE A 10 -9.62 3.53 3.25
C ILE A 10 -8.43 3.20 4.14
N SER A 11 -8.37 3.63 5.40
CA SER A 11 -7.31 3.14 6.28
C SER A 11 -7.43 1.65 6.58
N GLU A 12 -8.58 1.18 7.05
CA GLU A 12 -8.76 -0.22 7.47
C GLU A 12 -8.69 -1.19 6.27
N PHE A 13 -9.13 -0.74 5.10
CA PHE A 13 -9.10 -1.45 3.82
C PHE A 13 -7.70 -1.41 3.21
N TYR A 14 -6.93 -0.32 3.34
CA TYR A 14 -5.50 -0.32 2.97
C TYR A 14 -4.65 -1.09 3.98
N ASP A 15 -5.03 -1.21 5.25
CA ASP A 15 -4.32 -2.05 6.23
C ASP A 15 -4.34 -3.54 5.84
N ALA A 16 -5.44 -4.03 5.23
CA ALA A 16 -5.55 -5.40 4.72
C ALA A 16 -5.12 -5.53 3.25
N ALA A 17 -5.50 -4.58 2.39
CA ALA A 17 -5.22 -4.59 0.96
C ALA A 17 -3.76 -4.23 0.63
N PHE A 18 -3.05 -3.47 1.46
CA PHE A 18 -1.62 -3.18 1.27
C PHE A 18 -0.76 -4.40 1.58
N VAL A 19 -1.08 -5.16 2.64
CA VAL A 19 -0.45 -6.48 2.89
C VAL A 19 -0.66 -7.39 1.67
N PHE A 20 -1.87 -7.36 1.08
CA PHE A 20 -2.22 -8.17 -0.08
C PHE A 20 -1.57 -7.69 -1.40
N HIS A 21 -1.54 -6.39 -1.66
CA HIS A 21 -0.94 -5.76 -2.83
C HIS A 21 0.58 -5.90 -2.80
N TRP A 22 1.20 -5.77 -1.62
CA TRP A 22 2.62 -6.04 -1.39
C TRP A 22 2.98 -7.53 -1.53
N LEU A 23 2.11 -8.46 -1.09
CA LEU A 23 2.27 -9.92 -1.30
C LEU A 23 2.19 -10.32 -2.78
N LEU A 24 1.28 -9.72 -3.55
CA LEU A 24 1.12 -9.98 -4.98
C LEU A 24 2.34 -9.49 -5.79
N HIS A 25 2.93 -8.36 -5.42
CA HIS A 25 4.05 -7.77 -6.16
C HIS A 25 5.45 -8.25 -5.71
N SER A 26 5.65 -8.62 -4.43
CA SER A 26 6.97 -9.08 -3.93
C SER A 26 7.32 -10.53 -4.28
N THR A 27 6.33 -11.37 -4.56
CA THR A 27 6.53 -12.82 -4.79
C THR A 27 6.39 -13.24 -6.27
N GLY A 28 5.96 -12.33 -7.15
CA GLY A 28 5.74 -12.62 -8.58
C GLY A 28 4.75 -13.77 -8.82
N LYS A 29 3.88 -14.11 -7.86
CA LYS A 29 2.91 -15.21 -7.96
C LYS A 29 1.58 -14.86 -7.32
N SER A 30 0.53 -14.92 -8.14
CA SER A 30 -0.84 -15.17 -7.72
C SER A 30 -0.96 -16.60 -7.16
N SER A 31 -0.95 -16.76 -5.83
CA SER A 31 -1.23 -18.04 -5.19
C SER A 31 -2.65 -18.06 -4.61
N LEU A 32 -3.43 -19.07 -5.00
CA LEU A 32 -4.81 -19.33 -4.53
C LEU A 32 -4.91 -19.44 -3.00
N LEU A 33 -3.81 -19.74 -2.31
CA LEU A 33 -3.77 -19.83 -0.85
C LEU A 33 -3.94 -18.46 -0.17
N GLY A 34 -3.41 -17.39 -0.78
CA GLY A 34 -3.62 -16.01 -0.32
C GLY A 34 -5.07 -15.57 -0.50
N TYR A 35 -5.70 -15.94 -1.61
CA TYR A 35 -7.13 -15.72 -1.84
C TYR A 35 -8.00 -16.46 -0.80
N GLN A 36 -7.65 -17.67 -0.41
CA GLN A 36 -8.40 -18.44 0.61
C GLN A 36 -8.28 -17.82 2.02
N GLN A 37 -7.13 -17.25 2.38
CA GLN A 37 -6.95 -16.52 3.64
C GLN A 37 -7.65 -15.15 3.65
N PHE A 38 -7.72 -14.47 2.51
CA PHE A 38 -8.48 -13.23 2.35
C PHE A 38 -9.99 -13.44 2.46
N ILE A 39 -10.51 -14.58 2.00
CA ILE A 39 -11.92 -14.96 2.20
C ILE A 39 -12.22 -15.25 3.68
N ASN A 40 -11.31 -15.91 4.41
CA ASN A 40 -11.55 -16.23 5.82
C ASN A 40 -11.53 -15.02 6.76
N CYS A 41 -10.72 -13.99 6.49
CA CYS A 41 -10.70 -12.76 7.31
C CYS A 41 -11.93 -11.85 7.11
N ASN A 42 -12.66 -11.99 5.99
CA ASN A 42 -13.82 -11.14 5.67
C ASN A 42 -15.17 -11.68 6.19
N THR A 43 -15.17 -12.63 7.13
CA THR A 43 -16.42 -13.26 7.61
C THR A 43 -17.20 -12.41 8.63
N VAL A 44 -16.81 -11.17 8.96
CA VAL A 44 -17.53 -10.38 9.98
C VAL A 44 -17.79 -8.93 9.54
N ARG A 45 -18.70 -8.76 8.57
CA ARG A 45 -19.77 -7.74 8.51
C ARG A 45 -20.22 -7.51 7.06
N LEU A 46 -21.08 -8.39 6.56
CA LEU A 46 -22.07 -7.98 5.56
C LEU A 46 -23.43 -7.99 6.25
N TYR A 47 -23.94 -6.78 6.49
CA TYR A 47 -25.29 -6.56 6.97
C TYR A 47 -26.28 -7.15 5.96
N LEU A 48 -27.21 -7.93 6.52
CA LEU A 48 -28.35 -8.54 5.87
C LEU A 48 -29.23 -7.47 5.20
N SER A 49 -29.40 -7.55 3.88
CA SER A 49 -30.71 -7.26 3.27
C SER A 49 -31.16 -8.51 2.52
N LYS A 50 -32.36 -9.00 2.87
CA LYS A 50 -33.00 -10.13 2.21
C LYS A 50 -33.15 -9.80 0.72
N GLU A 51 -32.94 -10.81 -0.14
CA GLU A 51 -33.16 -10.78 -1.59
C GLU A 51 -31.97 -10.34 -2.47
N ARG A 52 -31.00 -11.24 -2.67
CA ARG A 52 -30.34 -11.55 -3.97
C ARG A 52 -29.14 -12.49 -3.75
N ILE A 53 -29.42 -13.79 -3.66
CA ILE A 53 -28.41 -14.84 -3.78
C ILE A 53 -28.61 -15.50 -5.15
N THR A 54 -27.89 -15.05 -6.16
CA THR A 54 -27.47 -15.86 -7.32
C THR A 54 -26.51 -15.05 -8.18
N VAL A 55 -25.60 -15.74 -8.87
CA VAL A 55 -24.58 -15.23 -9.82
C VAL A 55 -23.20 -14.89 -9.22
N VAL A 56 -22.50 -15.87 -8.61
CA VAL A 56 -21.03 -15.99 -8.73
C VAL A 56 -20.61 -17.47 -8.67
N ALA A 57 -21.04 -18.28 -9.64
CA ALA A 57 -20.57 -19.69 -9.75
C ALA A 57 -20.11 -20.09 -11.16
N SER A 58 -20.24 -19.20 -12.16
CA SER A 58 -19.91 -19.53 -13.56
C SER A 58 -18.54 -19.02 -14.02
N PHE A 59 -17.94 -18.04 -13.34
CA PHE A 59 -16.68 -17.41 -13.80
C PHE A 59 -15.42 -18.22 -13.45
N GLU A 60 -15.45 -19.04 -12.39
CA GLU A 60 -14.31 -19.84 -11.94
C GLU A 60 -13.92 -20.96 -12.94
N LYS A 61 -14.89 -21.50 -13.67
CA LYS A 61 -14.66 -22.67 -14.53
C LYS A 61 -14.03 -22.32 -15.89
N GLN A 62 -14.20 -21.09 -16.37
CA GLN A 62 -13.68 -20.67 -17.68
C GLN A 62 -12.25 -20.14 -17.64
N VAL A 63 -11.83 -19.52 -16.53
CA VAL A 63 -10.48 -18.92 -16.41
C VAL A 63 -9.40 -19.98 -16.13
N SER A 64 -9.73 -21.06 -15.40
CA SER A 64 -8.79 -22.14 -15.08
C SER A 64 -8.31 -22.97 -16.29
N LEU A 65 -8.97 -22.86 -17.45
CA LEU A 65 -8.62 -23.65 -18.64
C LEU A 65 -7.67 -22.95 -19.64
N LYS A 66 -7.41 -21.64 -19.49
CA LYS A 66 -6.66 -20.86 -20.50
C LYS A 66 -5.24 -20.44 -20.10
N LEU A 67 -4.80 -20.70 -18.87
CA LEU A 67 -3.49 -20.28 -18.37
C LEU A 67 -2.51 -21.47 -18.30
N PRO A 68 -1.43 -21.50 -19.12
CA PRO A 68 -0.42 -22.57 -19.12
C PRO A 68 0.21 -22.84 -17.75
N VAL A 69 0.31 -21.80 -16.92
CA VAL A 69 0.82 -21.86 -15.54
C VAL A 69 -0.06 -22.71 -14.61
N VAL A 70 -1.37 -22.77 -14.86
CA VAL A 70 -2.33 -23.56 -14.07
C VAL A 70 -2.21 -25.05 -14.43
N ARG A 71 -1.97 -25.39 -15.71
CA ARG A 71 -1.65 -26.77 -16.14
C ARG A 71 -0.39 -27.33 -15.49
N ALA A 72 0.66 -26.50 -15.36
CA ALA A 72 1.92 -26.89 -14.71
C ALA A 72 1.73 -27.22 -13.22
N LYS A 73 0.86 -26.48 -12.51
CA LYS A 73 0.57 -26.70 -11.08
C LYS A 73 -0.37 -27.89 -10.82
N LEU A 74 -1.14 -28.31 -11.82
CA LEU A 74 -2.04 -29.47 -11.75
C LEU A 74 -1.41 -30.77 -12.24
N GLY A 75 -0.10 -30.78 -12.54
CA GLY A 75 0.62 -31.99 -12.96
C GLY A 75 0.36 -32.42 -14.41
N LEU A 76 -0.06 -31.51 -15.28
CA LEU A 76 -0.47 -31.80 -16.66
C LEU A 76 0.44 -31.14 -17.71
N LEU A 77 1.76 -31.37 -17.67
CA LEU A 77 2.63 -31.01 -18.79
C LEU A 77 3.62 -32.12 -19.13
N ASP A 78 3.65 -32.45 -20.42
CA ASP A 78 4.72 -33.20 -21.08
C ASP A 78 6.06 -32.47 -20.95
N LYS A 79 7.10 -33.29 -20.93
CA LYS A 79 8.48 -32.94 -20.62
C LYS A 79 9.08 -31.97 -21.63
N ASP A 80 10.09 -31.25 -21.14
CA ASP A 80 11.14 -30.51 -21.86
C ASP A 80 10.93 -29.00 -22.05
N PHE A 81 11.34 -28.22 -21.04
CA PHE A 81 12.02 -26.94 -21.29
C PHE A 81 13.06 -26.61 -20.19
N PRO A 82 14.23 -26.04 -20.54
CA PRO A 82 15.33 -25.81 -19.59
C PRO A 82 15.11 -24.56 -18.73
N LYS A 83 15.48 -24.67 -17.45
CA LYS A 83 15.27 -23.66 -16.40
C LYS A 83 16.42 -22.65 -16.38
N ALA A 84 16.13 -21.36 -16.60
CA ALA A 84 17.05 -20.27 -16.26
C ALA A 84 16.98 -19.99 -14.73
N PRO A 85 18.09 -19.60 -14.06
CA PRO A 85 18.10 -19.45 -12.61
C PRO A 85 17.57 -18.07 -12.19
N ALA A 86 16.27 -18.00 -11.89
CA ALA A 86 15.73 -16.90 -11.10
C ALA A 86 15.96 -17.21 -9.61
N LEU A 87 16.91 -16.52 -8.98
CA LEU A 87 17.07 -16.52 -7.52
C LEU A 87 15.83 -15.85 -6.90
N SER A 88 14.86 -16.66 -6.46
CA SER A 88 13.62 -16.16 -5.86
C SER A 88 13.88 -15.46 -4.52
N ALA A 89 13.14 -14.39 -4.22
CA ALA A 89 13.19 -13.67 -2.94
C ALA A 89 12.97 -14.58 -1.69
N GLU A 90 12.35 -15.75 -1.89
CA GLU A 90 12.20 -16.79 -0.87
C GLU A 90 13.55 -17.43 -0.48
N MET A 91 14.46 -17.64 -1.44
CA MET A 91 15.81 -18.14 -1.17
C MET A 91 16.63 -17.11 -0.40
N VAL A 92 16.58 -15.83 -0.82
CA VAL A 92 17.30 -14.73 -0.17
C VAL A 92 16.85 -14.60 1.28
N THR A 93 15.55 -14.65 1.55
CA THR A 93 15.01 -14.47 2.92
C THR A 93 15.21 -15.67 3.85
N HIS A 94 15.33 -16.90 3.32
CA HIS A 94 15.68 -18.08 4.12
C HIS A 94 17.13 -18.03 4.59
N GLU A 95 18.05 -17.57 3.73
CA GLU A 95 19.45 -17.41 4.07
C GLU A 95 19.66 -16.22 5.03
N LEU A 96 18.98 -15.09 4.80
CA LEU A 96 19.04 -13.94 5.71
C LEU A 96 18.56 -14.26 7.14
N ARG A 97 17.63 -15.20 7.32
CA ARG A 97 17.15 -15.61 8.66
C ARG A 97 18.21 -16.38 9.47
N LYS A 98 19.19 -16.99 8.80
CA LYS A 98 20.28 -17.75 9.45
C LYS A 98 21.46 -16.86 9.83
N VAL A 99 21.54 -15.67 9.26
CA VAL A 99 22.58 -14.68 9.55
C VAL A 99 22.16 -13.82 10.73
N SER A 100 23.10 -13.50 11.61
CA SER A 100 22.85 -12.58 12.73
C SER A 100 22.37 -11.22 12.19
N PRO A 101 21.27 -10.63 12.69
CA PRO A 101 20.75 -9.35 12.22
C PRO A 101 21.80 -8.24 12.18
N GLU A 102 22.75 -8.25 13.12
CA GLU A 102 23.81 -7.25 13.26
C GLU A 102 24.74 -7.21 12.05
N ASN A 103 24.86 -8.32 11.30
CA ASN A 103 25.71 -8.42 10.11
C ASN A 103 25.00 -8.05 8.81
N LEU A 104 23.69 -7.84 8.85
CA LEU A 104 22.90 -7.50 7.68
C LEU A 104 23.05 -6.02 7.32
N SER A 105 23.05 -5.71 6.03
CA SER A 105 22.99 -4.33 5.52
C SER A 105 21.64 -3.67 5.86
N PRO A 106 21.55 -2.32 5.84
CA PRO A 106 20.28 -1.61 6.04
C PRO A 106 19.16 -2.12 5.12
N HIS A 107 19.50 -2.38 3.86
CA HIS A 107 18.54 -2.88 2.87
C HIS A 107 18.05 -4.29 3.20
N GLU A 108 18.93 -5.21 3.61
CA GLU A 108 18.56 -6.57 3.99
C GLU A 108 17.71 -6.60 5.27
N LEU A 109 18.04 -5.77 6.25
CA LEU A 109 17.24 -5.56 7.46
C LEU A 109 15.85 -5.06 7.11
N LEU A 110 15.76 -4.08 6.20
CA LEU A 110 14.49 -3.59 5.70
C LEU A 110 13.67 -4.71 5.03
N VAL A 111 14.25 -5.44 4.08
CA VAL A 111 13.57 -6.55 3.39
C VAL A 111 13.04 -7.59 4.38
N LEU A 112 13.83 -7.97 5.38
CA LEU A 112 13.40 -8.91 6.42
C LEU A 112 12.27 -8.33 7.29
N SER A 113 12.37 -7.06 7.68
CA SER A 113 11.35 -6.38 8.48
C SER A 113 10.01 -6.31 7.75
N VAL A 114 9.98 -5.96 6.46
CA VAL A 114 8.73 -5.87 5.69
C VAL A 114 8.08 -7.25 5.53
N LYS A 115 8.88 -8.30 5.34
CA LYS A 115 8.37 -9.69 5.35
C LYS A 115 7.72 -10.06 6.68
N LEU A 116 8.29 -9.63 7.80
CA LEU A 116 7.72 -9.87 9.11
C LEU A 116 6.44 -9.04 9.34
N LEU A 117 6.41 -7.77 8.92
CA LEU A 117 5.22 -6.91 8.99
C LEU A 117 4.05 -7.51 8.18
N SER A 118 4.29 -7.90 6.93
CA SER A 118 3.28 -8.54 6.07
C SER A 118 2.80 -9.89 6.61
N SER A 119 3.62 -10.57 7.42
CA SER A 119 3.25 -11.80 8.12
C SER A 119 2.60 -11.54 9.48
N GLY A 120 2.30 -10.29 9.84
CA GLY A 120 1.71 -9.91 11.13
C GLY A 120 2.68 -9.95 12.33
N HIS A 121 3.97 -10.25 12.13
CA HIS A 121 4.97 -10.39 13.18
C HIS A 121 5.60 -9.05 13.58
N ARG A 122 4.77 -8.06 13.92
CA ARG A 122 5.19 -6.67 14.17
C ARG A 122 6.28 -6.54 15.24
N ALA A 123 6.11 -7.20 16.38
CA ALA A 123 7.07 -7.15 17.49
C ALA A 123 8.50 -7.58 17.11
N ARG A 124 8.64 -8.42 16.06
CA ARG A 124 9.93 -8.84 15.52
C ARG A 124 10.43 -7.94 14.39
N ALA A 125 9.51 -7.28 13.68
CA ALA A 125 9.85 -6.44 12.55
C ALA A 125 10.38 -5.06 12.98
N ILE A 126 9.75 -4.43 13.98
CA ILE A 126 10.10 -3.08 14.43
C ILE A 126 11.58 -2.97 14.84
N PRO A 127 12.16 -3.90 15.64
CA PRO A 127 13.57 -3.83 15.99
C PRO A 127 14.52 -3.93 14.78
N LEU A 128 14.17 -4.72 13.77
CA LEU A 128 14.97 -4.83 12.54
C LEU A 128 14.91 -3.55 11.71
N LEU A 129 13.74 -2.93 11.65
CA LEU A 129 13.56 -1.66 10.95
C LEU A 129 14.28 -0.52 11.66
N GLN A 130 14.26 -0.52 12.99
CA GLN A 130 15.05 0.40 13.79
C GLN A 130 16.54 0.22 13.54
N MET A 131 17.04 -1.03 13.55
CA MET A 131 18.44 -1.32 13.24
C MET A 131 18.83 -0.87 11.82
N ALA A 132 17.93 -1.02 10.84
CA ALA A 132 18.17 -0.51 9.48
C ALA A 132 18.38 1.03 9.48
N LEU A 133 17.53 1.74 10.23
CA LEU A 133 17.57 3.21 10.33
C LEU A 133 18.70 3.72 11.24
N GLU A 134 19.18 2.93 12.20
CA GLU A 134 20.38 3.25 12.96
C GLU A 134 21.63 3.18 12.08
N LYS A 135 21.69 2.22 11.16
CA LYS A 135 22.79 2.06 10.20
C LYS A 135 22.72 3.05 9.04
N ASP A 136 21.52 3.41 8.60
CA ASP A 136 21.28 4.43 7.58
C ASP A 136 20.08 5.31 7.97
N PRO A 137 20.31 6.42 8.70
CA PRO A 137 19.26 7.34 9.14
C PRO A 137 18.51 8.03 8.00
N GLY A 138 19.08 8.04 6.79
CA GLY A 138 18.54 8.63 5.58
C GLY A 138 17.81 7.63 4.68
N HIS A 139 17.70 6.35 5.07
CA HIS A 139 17.06 5.33 4.26
C HIS A 139 15.57 5.62 4.05
N VAL A 140 15.22 6.31 2.96
CA VAL A 140 13.87 6.81 2.63
C VAL A 140 12.80 5.73 2.79
N LYS A 141 12.99 4.57 2.15
CA LYS A 141 12.02 3.46 2.24
C LYS A 141 11.86 2.91 3.66
N GLY A 142 12.95 2.85 4.44
CA GLY A 142 12.89 2.44 5.85
C GLY A 142 12.10 3.43 6.70
N LEU A 143 12.29 4.73 6.46
CA LEU A 143 11.54 5.79 7.13
C LEU A 143 10.04 5.70 6.82
N ILE A 144 9.67 5.48 5.55
CA ILE A 144 8.26 5.31 5.15
C ILE A 144 7.64 4.09 5.83
N VAL A 145 8.31 2.93 5.79
CA VAL A 145 7.81 1.70 6.42
C VAL A 145 7.69 1.88 7.94
N MET A 146 8.62 2.59 8.58
CA MET A 146 8.54 2.84 10.03
C MET A 146 7.37 3.76 10.37
N GLY A 147 7.19 4.83 9.61
CA GLY A 147 6.06 5.74 9.75
C GLY A 147 4.72 5.02 9.62
N GLN A 148 4.57 4.16 8.60
CA GLN A 148 3.38 3.33 8.43
C GLN A 148 3.18 2.36 9.61
N ALA A 149 4.24 1.72 10.09
CA ALA A 149 4.16 0.78 11.19
C ALA A 149 3.74 1.48 12.50
N ARG A 150 4.21 2.71 12.74
CA ARG A 150 3.80 3.55 13.88
C ARG A 150 2.37 4.05 13.78
N LEU A 151 1.93 4.42 12.57
CA LEU A 151 0.53 4.77 12.30
C LEU A 151 -0.45 3.66 12.70
N GLN A 152 -0.10 2.42 12.41
CA GLN A 152 -0.88 1.23 12.75
C GLN A 152 -0.88 0.93 14.26
N GLU A 153 0.14 1.37 15.00
CA GLU A 153 0.19 1.26 16.47
C GLU A 153 -0.53 2.42 17.17
N GLY A 154 -1.10 3.37 16.42
CA GLY A 154 -1.70 4.58 16.98
C GLY A 154 -0.68 5.66 17.37
N LEU A 155 0.60 5.44 17.11
CA LEU A 155 1.70 6.35 17.44
C LEU A 155 1.86 7.42 16.35
N HIS A 156 0.83 8.26 16.22
CA HIS A 156 0.70 9.19 15.10
C HIS A 156 1.81 10.25 15.05
N ALA A 157 2.26 10.76 16.20
CA ALA A 157 3.34 11.76 16.25
C ALA A 157 4.68 11.17 15.80
N GLU A 158 5.04 9.96 16.25
CA GLU A 158 6.24 9.25 15.79
C GLU A 158 6.15 8.91 14.29
N ALA A 159 4.96 8.56 13.81
CA ALA A 159 4.76 8.32 12.40
C ALA A 159 5.04 9.57 11.56
N THR A 160 4.52 10.73 11.98
CA THR A 160 4.79 12.00 11.32
C THR A 160 6.29 12.30 11.26
N ASP A 161 7.05 12.12 12.36
CA ASP A 161 8.51 12.36 12.36
C ASP A 161 9.23 11.54 11.27
N HIS A 162 8.97 10.24 11.21
CA HIS A 162 9.61 9.38 10.22
C HIS A 162 9.22 9.76 8.78
N LEU A 163 7.96 10.10 8.54
CA LEU A 163 7.46 10.44 7.22
C LEU A 163 7.96 11.80 6.75
N GLU A 164 8.03 12.78 7.64
CA GLU A 164 8.63 14.09 7.34
C GLU A 164 10.12 13.96 7.04
N ARG A 165 10.86 13.14 7.79
CA ARG A 165 12.26 12.85 7.47
C ARG A 165 12.42 12.20 6.10
N ALA A 166 11.50 11.30 5.70
CA ALA A 166 11.51 10.73 4.36
C ALA A 166 11.30 11.81 3.29
N ILE A 167 10.30 12.67 3.48
CA ILE A 167 10.00 13.80 2.58
C ILE A 167 11.21 14.75 2.47
N SER A 168 11.83 15.13 3.59
CA SER A 168 13.01 16.00 3.60
C SER A 168 14.18 15.41 2.81
N ASN A 169 14.48 14.12 3.01
CA ASN A 169 15.56 13.45 2.26
C ASN A 169 15.27 13.42 0.76
N LEU A 170 14.01 13.18 0.37
CA LEU A 170 13.60 13.15 -1.04
C LEU A 170 13.68 14.55 -1.69
N ILE A 171 13.24 15.61 -1.01
CA ILE A 171 13.28 16.98 -1.54
C ILE A 171 14.73 17.47 -1.72
N LEU A 172 15.64 17.05 -0.85
CA LEU A 172 17.06 17.38 -0.96
C LEU A 172 17.74 16.63 -2.13
N THR A 173 17.11 15.60 -2.67
CA THR A 173 17.62 14.85 -3.83
C THR A 173 17.31 15.65 -5.09
N GLY A 174 18.29 16.42 -5.58
CA GLY A 174 18.07 17.42 -6.65
C GLY A 174 17.54 16.88 -7.99
N HIS A 175 17.74 15.60 -8.29
CA HIS A 175 17.18 14.93 -9.47
C HIS A 175 16.44 13.66 -9.04
N PRO A 176 15.15 13.74 -8.68
CA PRO A 176 14.40 12.60 -8.20
C PRO A 176 14.20 11.57 -9.33
N THR A 177 14.45 10.30 -9.03
CA THR A 177 14.07 9.18 -9.89
C THR A 177 12.56 8.97 -9.85
N ALA A 178 12.01 8.16 -10.77
CA ALA A 178 10.60 7.77 -10.71
C ALA A 178 10.26 7.05 -9.39
N GLU A 179 11.19 6.27 -8.84
CA GLU A 179 11.04 5.64 -7.53
C GLU A 179 11.04 6.67 -6.39
N ASP A 180 11.84 7.73 -6.48
CA ASP A 180 11.83 8.81 -5.49
C ASP A 180 10.50 9.59 -5.51
N VAL A 181 9.93 9.81 -6.70
CA VAL A 181 8.60 10.43 -6.85
C VAL A 181 7.53 9.54 -6.20
N ASP A 182 7.55 8.23 -6.44
CA ASP A 182 6.61 7.29 -5.79
C ASP A 182 6.72 7.33 -4.26
N HIS A 183 7.96 7.31 -3.74
CA HIS A 183 8.20 7.41 -2.31
C HIS A 183 7.75 8.78 -1.74
N LEU A 184 7.88 9.87 -2.50
CA LEU A 184 7.42 11.19 -2.09
C LEU A 184 5.89 11.25 -2.01
N ILE A 185 5.19 10.64 -2.98
CA ILE A 185 3.73 10.50 -2.95
C ILE A 185 3.33 9.72 -1.69
N LEU A 186 3.89 8.53 -1.49
CA LEU A 186 3.58 7.68 -0.33
C LEU A 186 3.87 8.39 1.00
N ALA A 187 5.05 9.00 1.15
CA ALA A 187 5.41 9.69 2.38
C ALA A 187 4.45 10.86 2.67
N SER A 188 4.07 11.61 1.63
CA SER A 188 3.12 12.73 1.73
C SER A 188 1.71 12.26 2.12
N GLN A 189 1.23 11.17 1.53
CA GLN A 189 -0.06 10.57 1.89
C GLN A 189 -0.11 10.19 3.36
N TRP A 190 0.87 9.40 3.81
CA TRP A 190 0.86 8.89 5.17
C TRP A 190 1.15 9.99 6.19
N ALA A 191 1.96 11.00 5.88
CA ALA A 191 2.15 12.17 6.75
C ALA A 191 0.83 12.93 6.89
N GLY A 192 0.11 13.12 5.78
CA GLY A 192 -1.23 13.71 5.77
C GLY A 192 -2.21 12.97 6.68
N VAL A 193 -2.28 11.65 6.54
CA VAL A 193 -3.11 10.78 7.39
C VAL A 193 -2.70 10.86 8.86
N ALA A 194 -1.40 10.83 9.16
CA ALA A 194 -0.88 10.91 10.53
C ALA A 194 -1.22 12.24 11.21
N CYS A 195 -1.11 13.37 10.49
CA CYS A 195 -1.48 14.68 11.01
C CYS A 195 -2.99 14.81 11.22
N ILE A 196 -3.83 14.36 10.28
CA ILE A 196 -5.30 14.36 10.46
C ILE A 196 -5.72 13.53 11.67
N ARG A 197 -5.08 12.37 11.91
CA ARG A 197 -5.35 11.54 13.09
C ARG A 197 -4.96 12.19 14.41
N GLN A 198 -4.02 13.14 14.39
CA GLN A 198 -3.68 13.97 15.55
C GLN A 198 -4.65 15.14 15.74
N GLY A 199 -5.65 15.31 14.86
CA GLY A 199 -6.52 16.49 14.82
C GLY A 199 -5.87 17.71 14.15
N LYS A 200 -4.69 17.55 13.55
CA LYS A 200 -3.95 18.61 12.84
C LYS A 200 -4.38 18.65 11.37
N ASN A 201 -5.65 18.97 11.12
CA ASN A 201 -6.24 18.88 9.78
C ASN A 201 -5.53 19.78 8.75
N ALA A 202 -5.19 21.01 9.12
CA ALA A 202 -4.50 21.94 8.22
C ALA A 202 -3.11 21.42 7.79
N GLU A 203 -2.31 20.94 8.73
CA GLU A 203 -1.00 20.32 8.43
C GLU A 203 -1.17 19.06 7.56
N GLY A 204 -2.18 18.24 7.86
CA GLY A 204 -2.45 17.04 7.07
C GLY A 204 -2.86 17.33 5.63
N ILE A 205 -3.71 18.35 5.42
CA ILE A 205 -4.06 18.84 4.09
C ILE A 205 -2.82 19.37 3.36
N MET A 206 -1.95 20.13 4.03
CA MET A 206 -0.70 20.63 3.44
C MET A 206 0.18 19.47 2.92
N HIS A 207 0.30 18.36 3.66
CA HIS A 207 1.04 17.19 3.17
C HIS A 207 0.37 16.58 1.93
N LEU A 208 -0.95 16.45 1.91
CA LEU A 208 -1.68 15.88 0.79
C LEU A 208 -1.65 16.80 -0.45
N GLU A 209 -1.70 18.12 -0.27
CA GLU A 209 -1.58 19.12 -1.34
C GLU A 209 -0.22 19.04 -2.06
N ARG A 210 0.84 18.59 -1.38
CA ARG A 210 2.15 18.35 -2.03
C ARG A 210 2.04 17.42 -3.23
N ILE A 211 1.16 16.42 -3.19
CA ILE A 211 0.97 15.44 -4.28
C ILE A 211 0.47 16.17 -5.54
N THR A 212 -0.33 17.23 -5.39
CA THR A 212 -0.87 18.01 -6.51
C THR A 212 0.19 18.85 -7.24
N SER A 213 1.35 19.07 -6.61
CA SER A 213 2.48 19.76 -7.22
C SER A 213 3.38 18.85 -8.05
N LEU A 214 3.14 17.53 -8.00
CA LEU A 214 3.87 16.54 -8.77
C LEU A 214 3.18 16.33 -10.13
N GLU A 215 3.99 16.08 -11.15
CA GLU A 215 3.48 15.57 -12.42
C GLU A 215 2.84 14.19 -12.21
N GLU A 216 1.75 13.92 -12.93
CA GLU A 216 1.10 12.61 -12.90
C GLU A 216 2.10 11.54 -13.36
N PRO A 217 2.42 10.53 -12.53
CA PRO A 217 3.40 9.51 -12.91
C PRO A 217 2.93 8.66 -14.08
N GLU A 218 3.82 8.30 -15.00
CA GLU A 218 3.48 7.42 -16.13
C GLU A 218 3.39 5.95 -15.73
N ASP A 219 4.18 5.52 -14.74
CA ASP A 219 4.19 4.12 -14.34
C ASP A 219 2.87 3.76 -13.62
N PRO A 220 2.26 2.61 -13.93
CA PRO A 220 0.92 2.28 -13.39
C PRO A 220 0.85 2.24 -11.86
N LYS A 221 1.95 1.88 -11.19
CA LYS A 221 1.99 1.73 -9.73
C LYS A 221 1.96 3.10 -9.05
N SER A 222 2.87 3.99 -9.42
CA SER A 222 2.92 5.34 -8.85
C SER A 222 1.71 6.16 -9.29
N LYS A 223 1.17 5.92 -10.50
CA LYS A 223 -0.09 6.54 -10.94
C LYS A 223 -1.26 6.16 -10.02
N ALA A 224 -1.37 4.89 -9.62
CA ALA A 224 -2.39 4.47 -8.66
C ALA A 224 -2.22 5.18 -7.31
N HIS A 225 -0.99 5.23 -6.77
CA HIS A 225 -0.72 5.98 -5.54
C HIS A 225 -1.04 7.47 -5.70
N TYR A 226 -0.72 8.09 -6.83
CA TYR A 226 -1.03 9.50 -7.09
C TYR A 226 -2.53 9.78 -6.93
N PHE A 227 -3.39 9.00 -7.61
CA PHE A 227 -4.83 9.18 -7.53
C PHE A 227 -5.42 8.80 -6.16
N ASP A 228 -4.85 7.81 -5.47
CA ASP A 228 -5.21 7.53 -4.08
C ASP A 228 -4.92 8.74 -3.17
N GLY A 229 -3.82 9.45 -3.43
CA GLY A 229 -3.46 10.67 -2.72
C GLY A 229 -4.44 11.81 -2.98
N LEU A 230 -4.88 11.98 -4.23
CA LEU A 230 -5.91 12.95 -4.59
C LEU A 230 -7.26 12.62 -3.96
N LEU A 231 -7.61 11.33 -3.84
CA LEU A 231 -8.83 10.90 -3.15
C LEU A 231 -8.77 11.23 -1.65
N LEU A 232 -7.63 10.98 -1.00
CA LEU A 232 -7.40 11.37 0.39
C LEU A 232 -7.50 12.89 0.59
N LEU A 233 -6.89 13.67 -0.31
CA LEU A 233 -6.98 15.13 -0.29
C LEU A 233 -8.43 15.60 -0.41
N ALA A 234 -9.17 15.10 -1.40
CA ALA A 234 -10.56 15.47 -1.59
C ALA A 234 -11.42 15.14 -0.37
N SER A 235 -11.19 14.00 0.26
CA SER A 235 -11.89 13.61 1.49
C SER A 235 -11.56 14.57 2.64
N ALA A 236 -10.29 14.94 2.82
CA ALA A 236 -9.87 15.90 3.84
C ALA A 236 -10.47 17.29 3.60
N LEU A 237 -10.49 17.75 2.35
CA LEU A 237 -11.11 19.03 1.96
C LEU A 237 -12.62 19.04 2.21
N SER A 238 -13.33 17.97 1.86
CA SER A 238 -14.77 17.87 2.08
C SER A 238 -15.13 17.89 3.56
N LYS A 239 -14.29 17.31 4.43
CA LYS A 239 -14.45 17.38 5.89
C LYS A 239 -14.30 18.79 6.47
N GLU A 240 -13.58 19.67 5.78
CA GLU A 240 -13.42 21.09 6.13
C GLU A 240 -14.41 21.98 5.35
N ASP A 241 -15.50 21.40 4.84
CA ASP A 241 -16.54 22.07 4.03
C ASP A 241 -16.00 22.74 2.74
N ARG A 242 -14.77 22.41 2.31
CA ARG A 242 -14.14 22.89 1.06
C ARG A 242 -14.59 22.04 -0.14
N ASN A 243 -15.91 21.83 -0.28
CA ASN A 243 -16.49 20.89 -1.25
C ASN A 243 -16.22 21.24 -2.71
N ALA A 244 -16.13 22.53 -3.05
CA ALA A 244 -15.79 22.95 -4.42
C ALA A 244 -14.36 22.53 -4.83
N GLU A 245 -13.42 22.62 -3.90
CA GLU A 245 -12.03 22.16 -4.11
C GLU A 245 -11.96 20.64 -4.11
N ALA A 246 -12.66 19.96 -3.20
CA ALA A 246 -12.76 18.50 -3.19
C ALA A 246 -13.29 17.96 -4.54
N ALA A 247 -14.35 18.58 -5.08
CA ALA A 247 -14.93 18.19 -6.37
C ALA A 247 -13.96 18.37 -7.55
N LYS A 248 -13.02 19.32 -7.49
CA LYS A 248 -11.97 19.46 -8.52
C LYS A 248 -11.10 18.20 -8.59
N TYR A 249 -10.62 17.72 -7.44
CA TYR A 249 -9.76 16.53 -7.38
C TYR A 249 -10.55 15.24 -7.63
N LEU A 250 -11.79 15.14 -7.14
CA LEU A 250 -12.65 13.98 -7.40
C LEU A 250 -12.95 13.79 -8.88
N ARG A 251 -13.09 14.85 -9.67
CA ARG A 251 -13.23 14.71 -11.14
C ARG A 251 -12.01 14.04 -11.77
N LEU A 252 -10.80 14.35 -11.30
CA LEU A 252 -9.57 13.69 -11.77
C LEU A 252 -9.56 12.20 -11.37
N VAL A 253 -9.89 11.91 -10.10
CA VAL A 253 -9.97 10.55 -9.58
C VAL A 253 -11.02 9.71 -10.36
N VAL A 254 -12.20 10.28 -10.65
CA VAL A 254 -13.25 9.59 -11.42
C VAL A 254 -12.88 9.39 -12.88
N ALA A 255 -12.10 10.30 -13.47
CA ALA A 255 -11.59 10.12 -14.83
C ALA A 255 -10.60 8.95 -14.90
N TYR A 256 -9.80 8.74 -13.85
CA TYR A 256 -8.89 7.60 -13.73
C TYR A 256 -9.62 6.30 -13.36
N ASP A 257 -10.49 6.35 -12.34
CA ASP A 257 -11.27 5.24 -11.82
C ASP A 257 -12.75 5.64 -11.68
N PRO A 258 -13.58 5.36 -12.71
CA PRO A 258 -15.00 5.69 -12.70
C PRO A 258 -15.81 5.06 -11.56
N SER A 259 -15.27 4.02 -10.88
CA SER A 259 -15.95 3.40 -9.73
C SER A 259 -16.07 4.36 -8.53
N ARG A 260 -15.24 5.43 -8.50
CA ARG A 260 -15.21 6.44 -7.43
C ARG A 260 -16.24 7.55 -7.59
N LYS A 261 -17.13 7.46 -8.58
CA LYS A 261 -18.12 8.51 -8.91
C LYS A 261 -19.02 8.87 -7.72
N GLU A 262 -19.35 7.90 -6.87
CA GLU A 262 -20.20 8.14 -5.70
C GLU A 262 -19.65 9.22 -4.76
N PHE A 263 -18.33 9.41 -4.70
CA PHE A 263 -17.71 10.44 -3.86
C PHE A 263 -17.87 11.84 -4.47
N LEU A 264 -17.80 11.95 -5.80
CA LEU A 264 -18.03 13.21 -6.50
C LEU A 264 -19.48 13.67 -6.33
N ASP A 265 -20.44 12.74 -6.46
CA ASP A 265 -21.87 13.04 -6.33
C ASP A 265 -22.23 13.52 -4.90
N GLN A 266 -21.42 13.18 -3.89
CA GLN A 266 -21.61 13.64 -2.50
C GLN A 266 -21.09 15.07 -2.24
N CYS A 267 -20.24 15.61 -3.12
CA CYS A 267 -19.67 16.95 -2.99
C CYS A 267 -20.41 18.03 -3.80
N LEU A 268 -21.41 17.64 -4.60
CA LEU A 268 -22.21 18.51 -5.47
C LEU A 268 -23.61 18.71 -4.90
#